data_AF-A0A3G6MP03-F1
#
_entry.id   AF-A0A3G6MP03-F1
#
_cell.length_a   1.000
_cell.length_b   1.000
_cell.length_c   1.000
_cell.angle_alpha   90.00
_cell.angle_beta   90.00
_cell.angle_gamma   90.00
#
_symmetry.space_group_name_H-M   'P 1'
#
loop_
_entity.id
_entity.type
_entity.pdbx_description
1 polymer ?
#
loop_
_entity_poly.entity_id
_entity_poly.type
_entity_poly.pdbx_seq_one_letter_code
_entity_poly.pdbx_strand_id
1 'polypeptide(L)'
;MKKIYFLGLLFLFGIIVLSSCRKGEKQSSGEPPQKEILENAKLFFKASSSQQLAVESKWDQLEAAKPMWENAGQTKLEDGSNILTVPLKEYKLTTKKISYLRKYVFTEKNGIIISGNIVEIFGTPEYLEKEKENLLIKFNQTKIKDFTGSIILYNLQYRYLEGRVFRDGHMIKGTSQITKNGSVDAKRYSGNIILATETNCTNWYVVTTYHDATGAIIGQDSEYLYTSCSGGNGGQGDGGGSPPGGGAPKIDCAGVENGTAYKAACGCIGGTTLLAYCPRDPCYRQQFLTLMGNNESVAANKNTIINNSTNVEWGAEQNSNVYPGSFGTIPTTPRTNSSTGSFTSNFVWNPYDGYTTGIAHGHPGGTGPSPADAFWPITNLNNPDLVASGGTNFYKETVTVTTYLPDGTGYLIEVENWQTLMAEYQTYLSNPTAYNNSYISEAQNYMLANNSSDVGQAGVWALMSKLGNAVQIFKSEPGSNSFVPVEKIGFTVQGKPCYY
;
A
#
# COMPACT_ATOMS: atom_id res chain seq x y z
N MET A 1 -44.34 -66.22 17.59
CA MET A 1 -43.02 -65.55 17.71
C MET A 1 -42.45 -65.03 16.38
N LYS A 2 -42.53 -65.74 15.23
CA LYS A 2 -41.96 -65.27 13.95
C LYS A 2 -42.52 -63.94 13.40
N LYS A 3 -43.78 -63.57 13.71
CA LYS A 3 -44.40 -62.32 13.23
C LYS A 3 -43.86 -61.05 13.92
N ILE A 4 -43.28 -61.17 15.12
CA ILE A 4 -42.77 -60.00 15.88
C ILE A 4 -41.41 -59.55 15.33
N TYR A 5 -40.57 -60.49 14.88
CA TYR A 5 -39.27 -60.18 14.27
C TYR A 5 -39.39 -59.42 12.94
N PHE A 6 -40.46 -59.68 12.16
CA PHE A 6 -40.66 -59.03 10.86
C PHE A 6 -41.05 -57.55 11.00
N LEU A 7 -41.86 -57.20 12.02
CA LEU A 7 -42.17 -55.80 12.31
C LEU A 7 -40.94 -55.03 12.83
N GLY A 8 -40.11 -55.67 13.66
CA GLY A 8 -38.87 -55.06 14.14
C GLY A 8 -37.89 -54.72 13.02
N LEU A 9 -37.76 -55.61 12.01
CA LEU A 9 -36.87 -55.39 10.87
C LEU A 9 -37.34 -54.25 9.96
N LEU A 10 -38.66 -54.13 9.74
CA LEU A 10 -39.27 -53.02 8.99
C LEU A 10 -39.07 -51.67 9.69
N PHE A 11 -39.17 -51.65 11.01
CA PHE A 11 -38.92 -50.42 11.79
C PHE A 11 -37.45 -50.01 11.74
N LEU A 12 -36.52 -50.96 11.80
CA LEU A 12 -35.09 -50.70 11.68
C LEU A 12 -34.71 -50.16 10.28
N PHE A 13 -35.31 -50.71 9.22
CA PHE A 13 -35.11 -50.22 7.86
C PHE A 13 -35.67 -48.80 7.67
N GLY A 14 -36.83 -48.50 8.27
CA GLY A 14 -37.40 -47.15 8.28
C GLY A 14 -36.49 -46.12 8.95
N ILE A 15 -35.85 -46.48 10.06
CA ILE A 15 -34.89 -45.60 10.75
C ILE A 15 -33.61 -45.39 9.91
N ILE A 16 -33.12 -46.42 9.20
CA ILE A 16 -31.94 -46.31 8.31
C ILE A 16 -32.24 -45.42 7.10
N VAL A 17 -33.43 -45.51 6.49
CA VAL A 17 -33.82 -44.66 5.36
C VAL A 17 -34.01 -43.20 5.79
N LEU A 18 -34.60 -42.96 6.97
CA LEU A 18 -34.76 -41.60 7.51
C LEU A 18 -33.44 -40.97 7.97
N SER A 19 -32.47 -41.76 8.44
CA SER A 19 -31.14 -41.28 8.81
C SER A 19 -30.20 -41.08 7.60
N SER A 20 -30.44 -41.78 6.49
CA SER A 20 -29.70 -41.59 5.23
C SER A 20 -30.14 -40.34 4.45
N CYS A 21 -31.32 -39.78 4.75
CA CYS A 21 -31.76 -38.48 4.23
C CYS A 21 -31.32 -37.30 5.11
N ARG A 22 -30.13 -37.37 5.73
CA ARG A 22 -29.49 -36.18 6.28
C ARG A 22 -29.07 -35.33 5.09
N LYS A 23 -29.96 -34.43 4.68
CA LYS A 23 -29.77 -33.41 3.63
C LYS A 23 -28.40 -32.79 3.89
N GLY A 24 -27.42 -33.20 3.10
CA GLY A 24 -26.06 -32.68 3.18
C GLY A 24 -26.20 -31.17 3.15
N GLU A 25 -25.68 -30.53 4.20
CA GLU A 25 -25.54 -29.09 4.27
C GLU A 25 -24.98 -28.65 2.91
N LYS A 26 -25.78 -27.90 2.14
CA LYS A 26 -25.48 -27.62 0.74
C LYS A 26 -24.09 -27.01 0.70
N GLN A 27 -23.14 -27.81 0.21
CA GLN A 27 -21.76 -27.41 0.00
C GLN A 27 -21.79 -26.08 -0.76
N SER A 28 -21.05 -25.09 -0.23
CA SER A 28 -20.92 -23.71 -0.71
C SER A 28 -21.16 -23.61 -2.23
N SER A 29 -22.10 -22.76 -2.64
CA SER A 29 -22.61 -22.67 -4.02
C SER A 29 -21.63 -22.10 -5.06
N GLY A 30 -20.33 -21.99 -4.72
CA GLY A 30 -19.29 -21.60 -5.66
C GLY A 30 -18.86 -22.78 -6.53
N GLU A 31 -18.39 -22.49 -7.74
CA GLU A 31 -17.74 -23.50 -8.56
C GLU A 31 -16.45 -23.97 -7.86
N PRO A 32 -16.09 -25.26 -7.96
CA PRO A 32 -14.80 -25.72 -7.47
C PRO A 32 -13.69 -24.91 -8.17
N PRO A 33 -12.69 -24.42 -7.43
CA PRO A 33 -11.69 -23.54 -8.00
C PRO A 33 -10.85 -24.28 -9.03
N GLN A 34 -10.41 -23.54 -10.06
CA GLN A 34 -9.42 -24.05 -10.99
C GLN A 34 -8.16 -24.46 -10.21
N LYS A 35 -7.63 -25.64 -10.51
CA LYS A 35 -6.50 -26.24 -9.78
C LYS A 35 -5.31 -25.27 -9.69
N GLU A 36 -4.98 -24.59 -10.78
CA GLU A 36 -3.88 -23.63 -10.84
C GLU A 36 -4.08 -22.43 -9.89
N ILE A 37 -5.28 -21.82 -9.91
CA ILE A 37 -5.63 -20.70 -9.02
C ILE A 37 -5.55 -21.13 -7.55
N LEU A 38 -6.04 -22.33 -7.23
CA LEU A 38 -5.98 -22.87 -5.88
C LEU A 38 -4.54 -23.09 -5.41
N GLU A 39 -3.66 -23.64 -6.26
CA GLU A 39 -2.25 -23.82 -5.91
C GLU A 39 -1.52 -22.48 -5.77
N ASN A 40 -1.80 -21.50 -6.64
CA ASN A 40 -1.24 -20.15 -6.52
C ASN A 40 -1.67 -19.47 -5.22
N ALA A 41 -2.93 -19.63 -4.80
CA ALA A 41 -3.40 -19.12 -3.51
C ALA A 41 -2.74 -19.80 -2.31
N LYS A 42 -2.50 -21.12 -2.37
CA LYS A 42 -1.73 -21.83 -1.32
C LYS A 42 -0.30 -21.31 -1.23
N LEU A 43 0.36 -21.08 -2.36
CA LEU A 43 1.70 -20.49 -2.39
C LEU A 43 1.72 -19.07 -1.83
N PHE A 44 0.77 -18.23 -2.25
CA PHE A 44 0.60 -16.86 -1.73
C PHE A 44 0.38 -16.87 -0.20
N PHE A 45 -0.48 -17.77 0.30
CA PHE A 45 -0.73 -17.95 1.72
C PHE A 45 0.51 -18.44 2.48
N LYS A 46 1.28 -19.38 1.91
CA LYS A 46 2.52 -19.88 2.52
C LYS A 46 3.58 -18.79 2.60
N ALA A 47 3.79 -18.04 1.53
CA ALA A 47 4.74 -16.93 1.48
C ALA A 47 4.37 -15.83 2.49
N SER A 48 3.07 -15.57 2.66
CA SER A 48 2.56 -14.65 3.66
C SER A 48 2.79 -15.21 5.07
N SER A 49 2.37 -16.45 5.35
CA SER A 49 2.48 -17.04 6.69
C SER A 49 3.93 -17.29 7.14
N SER A 50 4.88 -17.50 6.23
CA SER A 50 6.31 -17.61 6.58
C SER A 50 6.95 -16.31 7.06
N GLN A 51 6.28 -15.15 6.87
CA GLN A 51 6.72 -13.88 7.48
C GLN A 51 6.33 -13.77 8.97
N GLN A 52 5.66 -14.80 9.52
CA GLN A 52 5.20 -14.82 10.91
C GLN A 52 6.35 -15.17 11.85
N LEU A 53 6.91 -14.12 12.47
CA LEU A 53 7.77 -14.17 13.64
C LEU A 53 7.33 -15.19 14.70
N ALA A 54 8.32 -15.76 15.37
CA ALA A 54 8.24 -16.48 16.64
C ALA A 54 7.73 -15.59 17.80
N VAL A 55 6.52 -15.03 17.69
CA VAL A 55 5.81 -14.40 18.83
C VAL A 55 5.12 -15.53 19.58
N GLU A 56 5.89 -16.22 20.42
CA GLU A 56 5.56 -17.50 21.08
C GLU A 56 4.42 -17.52 22.11
N SER A 57 3.55 -16.50 22.26
CA SER A 57 2.61 -16.50 23.40
C SER A 57 1.11 -16.41 23.10
N LYS A 58 0.66 -16.56 21.84
CA LYS A 58 -0.79 -16.57 21.50
C LYS A 58 -1.21 -17.62 20.45
N TRP A 59 -0.41 -18.67 20.25
CA TRP A 59 -0.59 -19.61 19.14
C TRP A 59 -1.86 -20.47 19.20
N ASP A 60 -2.46 -20.67 20.37
CA ASP A 60 -3.72 -21.43 20.49
C ASP A 60 -4.90 -20.79 19.73
N GLN A 61 -4.84 -19.49 19.43
CA GLN A 61 -5.89 -18.80 18.65
C GLN A 61 -5.68 -18.92 17.12
N LEU A 62 -4.45 -19.18 16.66
CA LEU A 62 -4.11 -19.32 15.24
C LEU A 62 -4.23 -20.76 14.73
N GLU A 63 -4.13 -21.77 15.59
CA GLU A 63 -4.54 -23.13 15.22
C GLU A 63 -6.01 -23.20 14.77
N ALA A 64 -6.85 -22.28 15.27
CA ALA A 64 -8.25 -22.12 14.84
C ALA A 64 -8.42 -21.40 13.49
N ALA A 65 -7.33 -20.97 12.84
CA ALA A 65 -7.35 -20.24 11.58
C ALA A 65 -6.76 -21.02 10.39
N LYS A 66 -6.63 -22.35 10.47
CA LYS A 66 -6.17 -23.15 9.32
C LYS A 66 -7.19 -23.08 8.16
N PRO A 67 -6.78 -22.65 6.95
CA PRO A 67 -7.66 -22.66 5.77
C PRO A 67 -8.12 -24.07 5.42
N MET A 68 -9.42 -24.24 5.18
CA MET A 68 -10.03 -25.50 4.74
C MET A 68 -10.02 -25.58 3.20
N TRP A 69 -8.85 -25.78 2.61
CA TRP A 69 -8.62 -25.72 1.16
C TRP A 69 -9.52 -26.66 0.35
N GLU A 70 -9.90 -27.81 0.91
CA GLU A 70 -10.79 -28.79 0.29
C GLU A 70 -12.22 -28.27 0.08
N ASN A 71 -12.60 -27.20 0.79
CA ASN A 71 -13.89 -26.53 0.68
C ASN A 71 -13.79 -25.16 0.01
N ALA A 72 -12.68 -24.88 -0.67
CA ALA A 72 -12.51 -23.66 -1.42
C ALA A 72 -13.54 -23.56 -2.56
N GLY A 73 -13.99 -22.34 -2.84
CA GLY A 73 -14.91 -22.04 -3.94
C GLY A 73 -14.43 -20.82 -4.71
N GLN A 74 -14.75 -20.77 -6.00
CA GLN A 74 -14.38 -19.67 -6.88
C GLN A 74 -15.63 -18.97 -7.42
N THR A 75 -15.53 -17.66 -7.64
CA THR A 75 -16.52 -16.88 -8.38
C THR A 75 -15.83 -15.89 -9.29
N LYS A 76 -16.21 -15.88 -10.57
CA LYS A 76 -15.72 -14.92 -11.54
C LYS A 76 -16.51 -13.61 -11.44
N LEU A 77 -15.81 -12.49 -11.41
CA LEU A 77 -16.40 -11.15 -11.37
C LEU A 77 -16.67 -10.61 -12.77
N GLU A 78 -17.48 -9.55 -12.84
CA GLU A 78 -17.83 -8.86 -14.10
C GLU A 78 -16.60 -8.27 -14.80
N ASP A 79 -15.57 -7.87 -14.04
CA ASP A 79 -14.30 -7.32 -14.56
C ASP A 79 -13.33 -8.40 -15.06
N GLY A 80 -13.73 -9.68 -15.03
CA GLY A 80 -12.94 -10.82 -15.47
C GLY A 80 -12.00 -11.40 -14.41
N SER A 81 -11.83 -10.74 -13.26
CA SER A 81 -11.08 -11.31 -12.12
C SER A 81 -11.83 -12.47 -11.47
N ASN A 82 -11.13 -13.27 -10.67
CA ASN A 82 -11.73 -14.34 -9.88
C ASN A 82 -11.55 -14.07 -8.39
N ILE A 83 -12.60 -14.32 -7.62
CA ILE A 83 -12.55 -14.37 -6.16
C ILE A 83 -12.51 -15.83 -5.76
N LEU A 84 -11.40 -16.22 -5.13
CA LEU A 84 -11.27 -17.50 -4.46
C LEU A 84 -11.58 -17.32 -2.97
N THR A 85 -12.55 -18.07 -2.47
CA THR A 85 -12.89 -18.09 -1.04
C THR A 85 -12.50 -19.41 -0.43
N VAL A 86 -11.88 -19.37 0.76
CA VAL A 86 -11.47 -20.57 1.49
C VAL A 86 -12.06 -20.51 2.89
N PRO A 87 -12.95 -21.44 3.27
CA PRO A 87 -13.57 -21.44 4.57
C PRO A 87 -12.58 -21.54 5.72
N LEU A 88 -12.99 -20.94 6.83
CA LEU A 88 -12.32 -21.00 8.12
C LEU A 88 -13.24 -21.69 9.13
N LYS A 89 -12.64 -22.28 10.17
CA LYS A 89 -13.43 -22.82 11.27
C LYS A 89 -14.23 -21.69 11.92
N GLU A 90 -15.52 -21.92 12.01
CA GLU A 90 -16.45 -20.99 12.62
C GLU A 90 -16.42 -21.07 14.16
N TYR A 91 -16.26 -19.91 14.82
CA TYR A 91 -16.64 -19.65 16.20
C TYR A 91 -18.16 -19.76 16.44
N LYS A 92 -18.54 -20.18 17.64
CA LYS A 92 -19.94 -20.12 18.10
C LYS A 92 -20.20 -18.78 18.77
N LEU A 93 -21.12 -17.99 18.24
CA LEU A 93 -21.59 -16.78 18.91
C LEU A 93 -22.57 -17.15 20.03
N THR A 94 -22.49 -16.44 21.16
CA THR A 94 -23.41 -16.61 22.29
C THR A 94 -24.79 -16.00 22.04
N THR A 95 -24.87 -15.04 21.12
CA THR A 95 -26.10 -14.34 20.75
C THR A 95 -26.66 -14.88 19.43
N LYS A 96 -27.99 -14.94 19.33
CA LYS A 96 -28.72 -15.27 18.09
C LYS A 96 -29.12 -14.05 17.26
N LYS A 97 -28.85 -12.83 17.75
CA LYS A 97 -29.25 -11.58 17.09
C LYS A 97 -28.34 -11.19 15.93
N ILE A 98 -27.12 -11.72 15.94
CA ILE A 98 -26.13 -11.50 14.89
C ILE A 98 -25.66 -12.88 14.42
N SER A 99 -25.48 -13.01 13.12
CA SER A 99 -24.68 -14.07 12.54
C SER A 99 -23.36 -13.47 12.08
N TYR A 100 -22.40 -14.32 11.77
CA TYR A 100 -21.14 -13.88 11.18
C TYR A 100 -20.66 -14.89 10.14
N LEU A 101 -19.88 -14.40 9.19
CA LEU A 101 -19.27 -15.16 8.11
C LEU A 101 -17.78 -14.86 8.12
N ARG A 102 -16.95 -15.90 8.01
CA ARG A 102 -15.49 -15.77 8.06
C ARG A 102 -14.85 -16.66 7.01
N LYS A 103 -14.14 -16.07 6.05
CA LYS A 103 -13.39 -16.80 5.02
C LYS A 103 -12.06 -16.10 4.74
N TYR A 104 -11.07 -16.86 4.26
CA TYR A 104 -10.02 -16.27 3.45
C TYR A 104 -10.61 -15.88 2.09
N VAL A 105 -10.23 -14.73 1.58
CA VAL A 105 -10.65 -14.21 0.27
C VAL A 105 -9.40 -13.79 -0.48
N PHE A 106 -9.15 -14.46 -1.61
CA PHE A 106 -8.08 -14.15 -2.53
C PHE A 106 -8.66 -13.57 -3.82
N THR A 107 -8.04 -12.52 -4.34
CA THR A 107 -8.39 -11.98 -5.65
C THR A 107 -7.33 -12.40 -6.65
N GLU A 108 -7.78 -12.99 -7.75
CA GLU A 108 -6.95 -13.46 -8.84
C GLU A 108 -7.29 -12.65 -10.10
N LYS A 109 -6.25 -12.26 -10.85
CA LYS A 109 -6.39 -11.62 -12.15
C LYS A 109 -5.29 -12.13 -13.08
N ASN A 110 -5.68 -12.66 -14.24
CA ASN A 110 -4.78 -13.18 -15.28
C ASN A 110 -3.82 -14.30 -14.82
N GLY A 111 -4.33 -15.26 -14.06
CA GLY A 111 -3.59 -16.38 -13.45
C GLY A 111 -2.90 -16.04 -12.12
N ILE A 112 -2.85 -14.77 -11.71
CA ILE A 112 -2.01 -14.30 -10.60
C ILE A 112 -2.86 -13.86 -9.41
N ILE A 113 -2.51 -14.32 -8.21
CA ILE A 113 -3.11 -13.83 -6.96
C ILE A 113 -2.57 -12.42 -6.65
N ILE A 114 -3.44 -11.42 -6.75
CA ILE A 114 -3.08 -10.01 -6.52
C ILE A 114 -3.34 -9.55 -5.08
N SER A 115 -4.19 -10.26 -4.33
CA SER A 115 -4.40 -10.00 -2.90
C SER A 115 -4.94 -11.22 -2.16
N GLY A 116 -4.73 -11.25 -0.83
CA GLY A 116 -5.28 -12.25 0.06
C GLY A 116 -5.58 -11.65 1.43
N ASN A 117 -6.81 -11.79 1.90
CA ASN A 117 -7.28 -11.25 3.18
C ASN A 117 -8.11 -12.28 3.93
N ILE A 118 -8.23 -12.11 5.24
CA ILE A 118 -9.28 -12.74 6.04
C ILE A 118 -10.41 -11.73 6.15
N VAL A 119 -11.60 -12.12 5.72
CA VAL A 119 -12.78 -11.27 5.72
C VAL A 119 -13.78 -11.81 6.72
N GLU A 120 -14.16 -10.97 7.67
CA GLU A 120 -15.19 -11.26 8.66
C GLU A 120 -16.37 -10.32 8.49
N ILE A 121 -17.56 -10.87 8.29
CA ILE A 121 -18.78 -10.11 8.07
C ILE A 121 -19.75 -10.42 9.19
N PHE A 122 -20.26 -9.39 9.84
CA PHE A 122 -21.28 -9.47 10.90
C PHE A 122 -22.56 -8.82 10.41
N GLY A 123 -23.70 -9.49 10.59
CA GLY A 123 -25.00 -9.00 10.11
C GLY A 123 -26.16 -9.74 10.74
N THR A 124 -27.38 -9.46 10.29
CA THR A 124 -28.56 -10.23 10.72
C THR A 124 -28.47 -11.66 10.17
N PRO A 125 -28.89 -12.69 10.93
CA PRO A 125 -28.88 -14.08 10.45
C PRO A 125 -29.62 -14.27 9.13
N GLU A 126 -30.77 -13.63 8.97
CA GLU A 126 -31.61 -13.76 7.78
C GLU A 126 -30.91 -13.22 6.53
N TYR A 127 -30.21 -12.07 6.66
CA TYR A 127 -29.49 -11.47 5.55
C TYR A 127 -28.25 -12.29 5.19
N LEU A 128 -27.46 -12.69 6.19
CA LEU A 128 -26.24 -13.46 5.95
C LEU A 128 -26.53 -14.81 5.31
N GLU A 129 -27.57 -15.53 5.75
CA GLU A 129 -27.92 -16.81 5.14
C GLU A 129 -28.33 -16.65 3.66
N LYS A 130 -29.04 -15.56 3.34
CA LYS A 130 -29.50 -15.26 1.98
C LYS A 130 -28.38 -14.79 1.06
N GLU A 131 -27.47 -13.94 1.54
CA GLU A 131 -26.53 -13.17 0.71
C GLU A 131 -25.05 -13.53 0.96
N LYS A 132 -24.73 -14.60 1.70
CA LYS A 132 -23.35 -14.95 2.12
C LYS A 132 -22.30 -14.87 1.00
N GLU A 133 -22.57 -15.48 -0.16
CA GLU A 133 -21.60 -15.51 -1.26
C GLU A 133 -21.50 -14.16 -1.97
N ASN A 134 -22.63 -13.47 -2.15
CA ASN A 134 -22.66 -12.12 -2.73
C ASN A 134 -21.91 -11.11 -1.86
N LEU A 135 -21.97 -11.24 -0.53
CA LEU A 135 -21.28 -10.35 0.39
C LEU A 135 -19.75 -10.49 0.31
N LEU A 136 -19.24 -11.71 0.15
CA LEU A 136 -17.81 -11.96 0.03
C LEU A 136 -17.23 -11.41 -1.28
N ILE A 137 -18.03 -11.29 -2.32
CA ILE A 137 -17.66 -10.64 -3.59
C ILE A 137 -17.70 -9.11 -3.46
N LYS A 138 -18.65 -8.61 -2.66
CA LYS A 138 -18.88 -7.17 -2.47
C LYS A 138 -18.19 -6.57 -1.25
N PHE A 139 -17.34 -7.33 -0.55
CA PHE A 139 -16.76 -6.92 0.74
C PHE A 139 -15.98 -5.60 0.66
N ASN A 140 -15.43 -5.29 -0.52
CA ASN A 140 -14.69 -4.05 -0.75
C ASN A 140 -15.55 -2.87 -1.26
N GLN A 141 -16.85 -3.06 -1.49
CA GLN A 141 -17.74 -2.00 -1.99
C GLN A 141 -18.20 -1.08 -0.85
N THR A 142 -18.47 0.19 -1.17
CA THR A 142 -19.03 1.18 -0.22
C THR A 142 -20.56 1.15 -0.15
N LYS A 143 -21.20 0.41 -1.07
CA LYS A 143 -22.64 0.19 -1.12
C LYS A 143 -22.94 -1.29 -1.30
N ILE A 144 -23.72 -1.87 -0.40
CA ILE A 144 -24.12 -3.28 -0.43
C ILE A 144 -25.62 -3.32 -0.15
N LYS A 145 -26.44 -3.45 -1.20
CA LYS A 145 -27.91 -3.32 -1.12
C LYS A 145 -28.51 -4.03 0.11
N ASP A 146 -29.28 -3.28 0.90
CA ASP A 146 -30.03 -3.75 2.07
C ASP A 146 -29.16 -4.32 3.23
N PHE A 147 -27.83 -4.17 3.18
CA PHE A 147 -26.95 -4.68 4.22
C PHE A 147 -26.84 -3.73 5.41
N THR A 148 -27.14 -4.24 6.60
CA THR A 148 -26.86 -3.58 7.88
C THR A 148 -25.97 -4.48 8.72
N GLY A 149 -24.77 -4.01 9.04
CA GLY A 149 -23.75 -4.86 9.64
C GLY A 149 -22.35 -4.25 9.68
N SER A 150 -21.35 -5.11 9.77
CA SER A 150 -19.93 -4.72 9.73
C SER A 150 -19.12 -5.70 8.91
N ILE A 151 -18.08 -5.18 8.24
CA ILE A 151 -17.08 -5.99 7.52
C ILE A 151 -15.73 -5.64 8.10
N ILE A 152 -14.96 -6.64 8.52
CA ILE A 152 -13.64 -6.49 9.09
C ILE A 152 -12.65 -7.26 8.22
N LEU A 153 -11.56 -6.59 7.86
CA LEU A 153 -10.48 -7.12 7.04
C LEU A 153 -9.24 -7.29 7.90
N TYR A 154 -8.65 -8.48 7.79
CA TYR A 154 -7.34 -8.77 8.33
C TYR A 154 -6.42 -9.25 7.20
N ASN A 155 -5.12 -9.11 7.40
CA ASN A 155 -4.15 -9.82 6.56
C ASN A 155 -4.17 -11.32 6.87
N LEU A 156 -3.41 -12.11 6.11
CA LEU A 156 -3.35 -13.57 6.25
C LEU A 156 -2.72 -14.04 7.58
N GLN A 157 -2.11 -13.14 8.34
CA GLN A 157 -1.56 -13.37 9.69
C GLN A 157 -2.49 -12.81 10.78
N TYR A 158 -3.74 -12.52 10.44
CA TYR A 158 -4.75 -12.05 11.39
C TYR A 158 -4.47 -10.66 12.00
N ARG A 159 -3.63 -9.84 11.36
CA ARG A 159 -3.45 -8.44 11.75
C ARG A 159 -4.57 -7.62 11.14
N TYR A 160 -5.24 -6.85 11.99
CA TYR A 160 -6.31 -5.94 11.57
C TYR A 160 -5.78 -4.96 10.52
N LEU A 161 -6.53 -4.82 9.42
CA LEU A 161 -6.27 -3.84 8.37
C LEU A 161 -7.31 -2.73 8.43
N GLU A 162 -8.59 -3.11 8.40
CA GLU A 162 -9.70 -2.16 8.29
C GLU A 162 -10.99 -2.76 8.84
N GLY A 163 -11.93 -1.92 9.27
CA GLY A 163 -13.29 -2.34 9.57
C GLY A 163 -14.30 -1.27 9.18
N ARG A 164 -15.33 -1.68 8.46
CA ARG A 164 -16.38 -0.82 7.90
C ARG A 164 -17.72 -1.14 8.53
N VAL A 165 -18.57 -0.12 8.67
CA VAL A 165 -19.93 -0.25 9.23
C VAL A 165 -20.93 0.14 8.16
N PHE A 166 -21.97 -0.68 8.00
CA PHE A 166 -23.03 -0.47 7.01
C PHE A 166 -24.39 -0.32 7.69
N ARG A 167 -25.22 0.58 7.15
CA ARG A 167 -26.62 0.75 7.51
C ARG A 167 -27.45 0.93 6.25
N ASP A 168 -28.45 0.09 6.08
CA ASP A 168 -29.40 0.10 4.95
C ASP A 168 -28.68 0.10 3.60
N GLY A 169 -27.57 -0.64 3.55
CA GLY A 169 -26.72 -0.83 2.40
C GLY A 169 -25.73 0.29 2.08
N HIS A 170 -25.60 1.29 2.94
CA HIS A 170 -24.61 2.35 2.82
C HIS A 170 -23.55 2.24 3.90
N MET A 171 -22.28 2.42 3.52
CA MET A 171 -21.20 2.59 4.49
C MET A 171 -21.40 3.92 5.25
N ILE A 172 -21.35 3.86 6.59
CA ILE A 172 -21.46 5.02 7.47
C ILE A 172 -20.13 5.33 8.14
N LYS A 173 -19.95 6.55 8.65
CA LYS A 173 -18.75 6.93 9.40
C LYS A 173 -18.60 6.09 10.67
N GLY A 174 -17.44 5.48 10.85
CA GLY A 174 -17.10 4.65 12.00
C GLY A 174 -16.20 3.49 11.60
N THR A 175 -15.55 2.85 12.56
CA THR A 175 -14.77 1.62 12.34
C THR A 175 -15.30 0.49 13.20
N SER A 176 -15.22 -0.72 12.68
CA SER A 176 -15.55 -1.94 13.42
C SER A 176 -14.27 -2.68 13.80
N GLN A 177 -14.16 -3.12 15.05
CA GLN A 177 -13.04 -3.92 15.55
C GLN A 177 -13.53 -4.89 16.63
N ILE A 178 -12.92 -6.07 16.70
CA ILE A 178 -13.22 -7.05 17.75
C ILE A 178 -12.34 -6.77 18.96
N THR A 179 -12.94 -6.37 20.08
CA THR A 179 -12.22 -6.15 21.35
C THR A 179 -12.28 -7.37 22.27
N LYS A 180 -11.24 -7.60 23.07
CA LYS A 180 -11.03 -8.83 23.89
C LYS A 180 -12.08 -9.06 25.00
N ASN A 181 -12.94 -8.09 25.30
CA ASN A 181 -14.06 -8.28 26.22
C ASN A 181 -15.30 -8.59 25.39
N GLY A 182 -15.79 -9.83 25.47
CA GLY A 182 -16.83 -10.45 24.63
C GLY A 182 -18.24 -9.83 24.66
N SER A 183 -18.35 -8.51 24.69
CA SER A 183 -19.52 -7.77 24.26
C SER A 183 -19.18 -7.06 22.96
N VAL A 184 -19.81 -7.48 21.85
CA VAL A 184 -20.05 -6.55 20.74
C VAL A 184 -20.91 -5.44 21.35
N ASP A 185 -20.28 -4.35 21.79
CA ASP A 185 -20.96 -3.28 22.51
C ASP A 185 -21.76 -2.43 21.51
N ALA A 186 -22.84 -3.01 20.99
CA ALA A 186 -23.81 -2.36 20.13
C ALA A 186 -24.62 -1.28 20.88
N LYS A 187 -24.31 -1.00 22.16
CA LYS A 187 -25.06 -0.09 23.04
C LYS A 187 -24.41 1.28 23.29
N ARG A 188 -23.26 1.61 22.70
CA ARG A 188 -22.64 2.94 22.90
C ARG A 188 -23.01 4.05 21.91
N TYR A 189 -23.89 3.81 20.93
CA TYR A 189 -24.31 4.84 19.95
C TYR A 189 -25.67 5.49 20.23
N SER A 190 -26.01 5.73 21.51
CA SER A 190 -27.15 6.58 21.89
C SER A 190 -26.77 7.85 22.66
N GLY A 191 -25.47 8.19 22.71
CA GLY A 191 -25.05 9.51 23.18
C GLY A 191 -25.30 10.55 22.11
N ASN A 192 -25.99 11.63 22.46
CA ASN A 192 -26.22 12.81 21.62
C ASN A 192 -24.99 13.13 20.78
N ILE A 193 -25.13 12.99 19.46
CA ILE A 193 -24.13 13.42 18.49
C ILE A 193 -24.05 14.94 18.62
N ILE A 194 -23.01 15.44 19.29
CA ILE A 194 -22.58 16.80 19.06
C ILE A 194 -22.04 16.79 17.64
N LEU A 195 -22.80 17.38 16.71
CA LEU A 195 -22.28 17.70 15.39
C LEU A 195 -21.00 18.50 15.61
N ALA A 196 -19.85 17.90 15.29
CA ALA A 196 -18.65 18.67 15.04
C ALA A 196 -19.00 19.62 13.89
N THR A 197 -18.98 20.92 14.17
CA THR A 197 -19.18 21.99 13.21
C THR A 197 -18.32 21.75 11.97
N GLU A 198 -18.90 21.98 10.80
CA GLU A 198 -18.25 21.83 9.49
C GLU A 198 -16.84 22.43 9.50
N THR A 199 -15.84 21.57 9.31
CA THR A 199 -14.48 22.02 9.05
C THR A 199 -14.43 22.46 7.59
N ASN A 200 -14.19 23.75 7.33
CA ASN A 200 -13.94 24.24 5.98
C ASN A 200 -12.65 23.61 5.45
N CYS A 201 -12.81 22.72 4.48
CA CYS A 201 -11.72 22.09 3.75
C CYS A 201 -11.61 22.75 2.38
N THR A 202 -10.40 23.16 2.00
CA THR A 202 -10.06 23.72 0.70
C THR A 202 -9.35 22.66 -0.13
N ASN A 203 -9.90 22.33 -1.29
CA ASN A 203 -9.24 21.47 -2.27
C ASN A 203 -8.31 22.33 -3.13
N TRP A 204 -7.07 21.87 -3.29
CA TRP A 204 -6.06 22.52 -4.11
C TRP A 204 -5.93 21.80 -5.44
N TYR A 205 -5.85 22.58 -6.52
CA TYR A 205 -5.69 22.09 -7.89
C TYR A 205 -4.55 22.84 -8.58
N VAL A 206 -3.81 22.16 -9.45
CA VAL A 206 -2.98 22.82 -10.48
C VAL A 206 -3.89 23.09 -11.66
N VAL A 207 -4.00 24.36 -12.07
CA VAL A 207 -4.80 24.76 -13.24
C VAL A 207 -3.86 25.14 -14.38
N THR A 208 -3.86 24.34 -15.44
CA THR A 208 -3.10 24.62 -16.66
C THR A 208 -3.99 25.37 -17.63
N THR A 209 -3.65 26.61 -17.97
CA THR A 209 -4.40 27.44 -18.92
C THR A 209 -3.69 27.47 -20.27
N TYR A 210 -4.38 27.04 -21.33
CA TYR A 210 -3.89 27.06 -22.69
C TYR A 210 -4.33 28.35 -23.36
N HIS A 211 -3.38 29.08 -23.95
CA HIS A 211 -3.64 30.29 -24.72
C HIS A 211 -3.38 30.05 -26.20
N ASP A 212 -4.15 30.68 -27.08
CA ASP A 212 -3.80 30.76 -28.50
C ASP A 212 -2.72 31.82 -28.76
N ALA A 213 -2.35 31.96 -30.04
CA ALA A 213 -1.36 32.92 -30.49
C ALA A 213 -1.76 34.40 -30.26
N THR A 214 -3.03 34.68 -29.96
CA THR A 214 -3.52 36.03 -29.62
C THR A 214 -3.55 36.27 -28.11
N GLY A 215 -3.19 35.27 -27.30
CA GLY A 215 -3.26 35.31 -25.84
C GLY A 215 -4.64 34.97 -25.28
N ALA A 216 -5.62 34.62 -26.13
CA ALA A 216 -6.95 34.22 -25.68
C ALA A 216 -6.92 32.79 -25.10
N ILE A 217 -7.63 32.57 -23.98
CA ILE A 217 -7.72 31.26 -23.34
C ILE A 217 -8.53 30.33 -24.25
N ILE A 218 -7.91 29.25 -24.72
CA ILE A 218 -8.53 28.22 -25.56
C ILE A 218 -8.82 26.92 -24.81
N GLY A 219 -8.33 26.80 -23.57
CA GLY A 219 -8.63 25.67 -22.71
C GLY A 219 -8.07 25.83 -21.32
N GLN A 220 -8.65 25.08 -20.39
CA GLN A 220 -8.09 24.89 -19.05
C GLN A 220 -8.16 23.40 -18.70
N ASP A 221 -7.13 22.89 -18.05
CA ASP A 221 -7.14 21.59 -17.37
C ASP A 221 -6.88 21.81 -15.88
N SER A 222 -7.42 20.95 -15.02
CA SER A 222 -7.20 21.02 -13.58
C SER A 222 -6.84 19.66 -13.01
N GLU A 223 -5.71 19.57 -12.33
CA GLU A 223 -5.26 18.37 -11.62
C GLU A 223 -5.40 18.59 -10.12
N TYR A 224 -6.14 17.72 -9.44
CA TYR A 224 -6.26 17.77 -7.99
C TYR A 224 -4.93 17.41 -7.32
N LEU A 225 -4.50 18.22 -6.36
CA LEU A 225 -3.29 17.97 -5.59
C LEU A 225 -3.60 17.34 -4.23
N TYR A 226 -4.25 18.11 -3.35
CA TYR A 226 -4.57 17.71 -1.98
C TYR A 226 -5.67 18.61 -1.39
N THR A 227 -6.23 18.20 -0.25
CA THR A 227 -7.17 18.99 0.54
C THR A 227 -6.48 19.48 1.80
N SER A 228 -6.55 20.77 2.10
CA SER A 228 -6.18 21.31 3.42
C SER A 228 -7.44 21.71 4.18
N CYS A 229 -7.52 21.34 5.46
CA CYS A 229 -8.63 21.75 6.32
C CYS A 229 -8.10 22.71 7.37
N SER A 230 -8.57 23.95 7.36
CA SER A 230 -8.19 24.95 8.36
C SER A 230 -9.20 24.91 9.51
N GLY A 231 -8.73 24.53 10.70
CA GLY A 231 -9.48 24.75 11.93
C GLY A 231 -9.53 26.24 12.26
N GLY A 232 -10.69 26.87 12.03
CA GLY A 232 -11.21 28.07 12.69
C GLY A 232 -10.30 29.29 12.82
N ASN A 233 -10.49 30.29 11.95
CA ASN A 233 -11.02 31.61 12.32
C ASN A 233 -10.93 32.60 11.15
N GLY A 234 -12.10 33.09 10.71
CA GLY A 234 -12.22 34.40 10.08
C GLY A 234 -12.67 34.42 8.63
N GLY A 235 -13.76 35.15 8.38
CA GLY A 235 -13.94 35.91 7.15
C GLY A 235 -14.96 35.36 6.15
N GLN A 236 -16.21 35.80 6.29
CA GLN A 236 -17.28 35.67 5.32
C GLN A 236 -17.03 36.62 4.14
N GLY A 237 -16.96 36.08 2.92
CA GLY A 237 -16.83 36.85 1.68
C GLY A 237 -17.59 36.17 0.55
N ASP A 238 -18.80 36.66 0.27
CA ASP A 238 -19.63 36.24 -0.85
C ASP A 238 -19.04 36.75 -2.17
N GLY A 239 -18.63 35.83 -3.04
CA GLY A 239 -18.14 36.11 -4.39
C GLY A 239 -18.72 35.13 -5.40
N GLY A 240 -19.89 35.46 -5.95
CA GLY A 240 -20.53 34.71 -7.03
C GLY A 240 -19.81 34.92 -8.36
N GLY A 241 -19.16 33.86 -8.86
CA GLY A 241 -18.65 33.77 -10.23
C GLY A 241 -19.49 32.75 -11.01
N SER A 242 -20.02 33.17 -12.16
CA SER A 242 -20.76 32.32 -13.10
C SER A 242 -19.88 31.19 -13.65
N PRO A 243 -20.41 29.98 -13.86
CA PRO A 243 -19.63 28.87 -14.40
C PRO A 243 -19.28 29.12 -15.87
N PRO A 244 -18.01 28.92 -16.30
CA PRO A 244 -17.64 29.00 -17.70
C PRO A 244 -18.25 27.82 -18.47
N GLY A 245 -18.57 28.10 -19.74
CA GLY A 245 -19.39 27.27 -20.61
C GLY A 245 -18.95 25.81 -20.73
N GLY A 246 -19.96 24.94 -20.86
CA GLY A 246 -19.80 23.50 -21.02
C GLY A 246 -19.02 23.14 -22.27
N GLY A 247 -17.74 22.82 -22.08
CA GLY A 247 -17.00 21.97 -23.01
C GLY A 247 -17.64 20.58 -23.06
N ALA A 248 -17.47 19.89 -24.19
CA ALA A 248 -17.87 18.50 -24.32
C ALA A 248 -17.21 17.67 -23.20
N PRO A 249 -17.93 16.71 -22.59
CA PRO A 249 -17.40 15.94 -21.49
C PRO A 249 -16.12 15.21 -21.87
N LYS A 250 -15.07 15.41 -21.08
CA LYS A 250 -13.76 14.76 -21.28
C LYS A 250 -13.83 13.37 -20.66
N ILE A 251 -13.71 12.34 -21.48
CA ILE A 251 -13.62 10.95 -20.99
C ILE A 251 -12.14 10.68 -20.65
N ASP A 252 -11.88 10.27 -19.41
CA ASP A 252 -10.54 9.92 -18.95
C ASP A 252 -10.09 8.55 -19.54
N CYS A 253 -8.85 8.11 -19.30
CA CYS A 253 -8.41 6.84 -19.89
C CYS A 253 -9.13 5.60 -19.35
N ALA A 254 -9.91 5.74 -18.25
CA ALA A 254 -10.69 4.68 -17.62
C ALA A 254 -12.13 4.66 -18.14
N GLY A 255 -12.47 5.53 -19.10
CA GLY A 255 -13.82 5.63 -19.62
C GLY A 255 -14.76 6.45 -18.72
N VAL A 256 -14.23 7.19 -17.74
CA VAL A 256 -15.04 7.98 -16.81
C VAL A 256 -15.18 9.41 -17.32
N GLU A 257 -16.43 9.84 -17.44
CA GLU A 257 -16.78 11.22 -17.80
C GLU A 257 -16.29 12.20 -16.72
N ASN A 258 -15.43 13.13 -17.12
CA ASN A 258 -14.70 14.06 -16.24
C ASN A 258 -13.89 13.35 -15.14
N GLY A 259 -13.42 12.13 -15.41
CA GLY A 259 -12.55 11.39 -14.51
C GLY A 259 -11.11 11.92 -14.51
N THR A 260 -10.32 11.50 -13.52
CA THR A 260 -8.94 11.95 -13.31
C THR A 260 -7.88 10.91 -13.71
N ALA A 261 -8.28 9.81 -14.36
CA ALA A 261 -7.33 8.80 -14.79
C ALA A 261 -6.59 9.22 -16.07
N TYR A 262 -5.28 9.03 -16.11
CA TYR A 262 -4.43 9.34 -17.25
C TYR A 262 -3.64 8.11 -17.74
N LYS A 263 -3.32 8.11 -19.03
CA LYS A 263 -2.64 6.98 -19.67
C LYS A 263 -1.14 7.03 -19.36
N ALA A 264 -0.63 5.95 -18.78
CA ALA A 264 0.77 5.72 -18.47
C ALA A 264 1.29 4.45 -19.18
N ALA A 265 2.57 4.12 -18.97
CA ALA A 265 3.22 2.97 -19.62
C ALA A 265 2.55 1.62 -19.29
N CYS A 266 2.02 1.44 -18.08
CA CYS A 266 1.27 0.24 -17.67
C CYS A 266 -0.25 0.35 -17.88
N GLY A 267 -0.70 1.29 -18.71
CA GLY A 267 -2.11 1.51 -18.98
C GLY A 267 -2.68 2.70 -18.21
N CYS A 268 -3.95 2.64 -17.86
CA CYS A 268 -4.64 3.75 -17.24
C CYS A 268 -4.42 3.76 -15.72
N ILE A 269 -3.92 4.88 -15.17
CA ILE A 269 -3.68 5.07 -13.74
C ILE A 269 -4.38 6.34 -13.24
N GLY A 270 -4.71 6.41 -11.96
CA GLY A 270 -5.51 7.48 -11.35
C GLY A 270 -7.03 7.25 -11.45
N GLY A 271 -7.81 8.24 -11.04
CA GLY A 271 -9.28 8.17 -11.07
C GLY A 271 -9.87 6.93 -10.39
N THR A 272 -10.73 6.21 -11.12
CA THR A 272 -11.44 5.01 -10.63
C THR A 272 -10.65 3.71 -10.85
N THR A 273 -9.45 3.77 -11.41
CA THR A 273 -8.67 2.57 -11.78
C THR A 273 -8.11 1.80 -10.58
N LEU A 274 -8.12 2.42 -9.38
CA LEU A 274 -7.45 1.94 -8.16
C LEU A 274 -5.92 1.78 -8.29
N LEU A 275 -5.36 2.11 -9.45
CA LEU A 275 -3.92 2.15 -9.69
C LEU A 275 -3.45 3.59 -9.52
N ALA A 276 -2.96 3.94 -8.33
CA ALA A 276 -2.47 5.29 -8.07
C ALA A 276 -1.17 5.62 -8.83
N TYR A 277 -0.41 4.59 -9.21
CA TYR A 277 0.84 4.71 -9.93
C TYR A 277 1.12 3.44 -10.73
N CYS A 278 2.04 3.56 -11.67
CA CYS A 278 2.54 2.45 -12.44
C CYS A 278 3.63 1.72 -11.63
N PRO A 279 3.42 0.45 -11.19
CA PRO A 279 4.49 -0.29 -10.53
C PRO A 279 5.70 -0.33 -11.47
N ARG A 280 6.84 0.19 -11.03
CA ARG A 280 8.05 0.13 -11.84
C ARG A 280 8.51 -1.32 -11.85
N ASP A 281 8.81 -1.85 -13.03
CA ASP A 281 9.51 -3.13 -13.11
C ASP A 281 10.89 -2.95 -12.45
N PRO A 282 11.15 -3.61 -11.30
CA PRO A 282 12.40 -3.43 -10.57
C PRO A 282 13.62 -3.86 -11.39
N CYS A 283 13.45 -4.68 -12.42
CA CYS A 283 14.53 -5.22 -13.24
C CYS A 283 14.92 -4.29 -14.37
N TYR A 284 13.93 -3.73 -15.08
CA TYR A 284 14.16 -2.59 -15.94
C TYR A 284 14.83 -1.45 -15.15
N ARG A 285 14.37 -1.22 -13.92
CA ARG A 285 14.93 -0.17 -13.07
C ARG A 285 16.36 -0.47 -12.61
N GLN A 286 16.70 -1.71 -12.29
CA GLN A 286 18.07 -2.12 -11.99
C GLN A 286 19.04 -1.80 -13.15
N GLN A 287 18.65 -2.07 -14.40
CA GLN A 287 19.48 -1.74 -15.56
C GLN A 287 19.72 -0.24 -15.66
N PHE A 288 18.65 0.54 -15.48
CA PHE A 288 18.72 1.99 -15.45
C PHE A 288 19.67 2.50 -14.36
N LEU A 289 19.53 2.00 -13.12
CA LEU A 289 20.37 2.40 -11.99
C LEU A 289 21.83 1.99 -12.18
N THR A 290 22.08 0.86 -12.85
CA THR A 290 23.44 0.43 -13.21
C THR A 290 24.06 1.38 -14.23
N LEU A 291 23.31 1.84 -15.23
CA LEU A 291 23.78 2.87 -16.18
C LEU A 291 24.09 4.18 -15.46
N MET A 292 23.21 4.61 -14.55
CA MET A 292 23.44 5.80 -13.73
C MET A 292 24.68 5.67 -12.84
N GLY A 293 24.86 4.54 -12.17
CA GLY A 293 26.03 4.28 -11.32
C GLY A 293 27.35 4.19 -12.09
N ASN A 294 27.29 3.78 -13.37
CA ASN A 294 28.45 3.73 -14.26
C ASN A 294 28.78 5.06 -14.94
N ASN A 295 27.94 6.09 -14.79
CA ASN A 295 28.28 7.43 -15.24
C ASN A 295 29.54 7.92 -14.53
N GLU A 296 30.53 8.41 -15.28
CA GLU A 296 31.85 8.77 -14.74
C GLU A 296 31.77 9.80 -13.61
N SER A 297 30.90 10.80 -13.72
CA SER A 297 30.72 11.81 -12.68
C SER A 297 30.08 11.24 -11.42
N VAL A 298 29.09 10.34 -11.57
CA VAL A 298 28.42 9.70 -10.43
C VAL A 298 29.38 8.76 -9.70
N ALA A 299 30.15 7.97 -10.46
CA ALA A 299 31.18 7.08 -9.90
C ALA A 299 32.31 7.86 -9.19
N ALA A 300 32.76 8.97 -9.76
CA ALA A 300 33.76 9.85 -9.12
C ALA A 300 33.22 10.48 -7.82
N ASN A 301 31.96 10.92 -7.83
CA ASN A 301 31.30 11.46 -6.64
C ASN A 301 31.17 10.41 -5.54
N LYS A 302 30.75 9.19 -5.88
CA LYS A 302 30.68 8.05 -4.94
C LYS A 302 32.00 7.87 -4.17
N ASN A 303 33.12 7.77 -4.88
CA ASN A 303 34.43 7.55 -4.26
C ASN A 303 34.80 8.70 -3.31
N THR A 304 34.55 9.94 -3.72
CA THR A 304 34.81 11.13 -2.90
C THR A 304 33.94 11.16 -1.65
N ILE A 305 32.64 10.85 -1.79
CA ILE A 305 31.69 10.81 -0.67
C ILE A 305 32.11 9.75 0.35
N ILE A 306 32.41 8.52 -0.08
CA ILE A 306 32.83 7.44 0.82
C ILE A 306 34.11 7.81 1.57
N ASN A 307 35.14 8.26 0.85
CA ASN A 307 36.45 8.55 1.45
C ASN A 307 36.39 9.71 2.45
N ASN A 308 35.51 10.68 2.22
CA ASN A 308 35.43 11.87 3.05
C ASN A 308 34.38 11.75 4.18
N SER A 309 33.43 10.81 4.08
CA SER A 309 32.37 10.63 5.08
C SER A 309 32.80 9.79 6.28
N THR A 310 33.95 10.11 6.87
CA THR A 310 34.47 9.38 8.05
C THR A 310 33.84 9.86 9.35
N ASN A 311 33.64 11.18 9.49
CA ASN A 311 33.10 11.79 10.71
C ASN A 311 31.96 12.79 10.43
N VAL A 312 31.79 13.20 9.18
CA VAL A 312 30.76 14.14 8.72
C VAL A 312 30.13 13.60 7.46
N GLU A 313 28.91 14.00 7.14
CA GLU A 313 28.27 13.59 5.89
C GLU A 313 28.79 14.46 4.74
N TRP A 314 29.33 13.79 3.72
CA TRP A 314 29.57 14.41 2.41
C TRP A 314 28.48 13.98 1.45
N GLY A 315 28.10 14.85 0.53
CA GLY A 315 27.13 14.54 -0.50
C GLY A 315 27.22 15.41 -1.72
N ALA A 316 26.46 15.03 -2.74
CA ALA A 316 26.34 15.71 -4.02
C ALA A 316 24.94 15.49 -4.60
N GLU A 317 24.43 16.45 -5.36
CA GLU A 317 23.22 16.29 -6.16
C GLU A 317 23.49 15.44 -7.40
N GLN A 318 22.44 14.80 -7.90
CA GLN A 318 22.40 14.19 -9.21
C GLN A 318 21.53 15.08 -10.11
N ASN A 319 22.17 15.94 -10.88
CA ASN A 319 21.47 16.87 -11.77
C ASN A 319 21.39 16.29 -13.18
N SER A 320 20.18 16.19 -13.71
CA SER A 320 19.97 15.89 -15.13
C SER A 320 20.31 17.11 -15.98
N ASN A 321 20.94 16.91 -17.12
CA ASN A 321 21.21 17.98 -18.09
C ASN A 321 20.06 18.21 -19.09
N VAL A 322 19.04 17.34 -19.09
CA VAL A 322 17.86 17.43 -19.97
C VAL A 322 16.58 17.23 -19.16
N TYR A 323 15.57 18.04 -19.47
CA TYR A 323 14.20 17.89 -18.98
C TYR A 323 13.21 18.42 -20.04
N PRO A 324 12.15 17.64 -20.38
CA PRO A 324 12.00 16.21 -20.15
C PRO A 324 12.90 15.39 -21.10
N GLY A 325 13.41 14.23 -20.69
CA GLY A 325 14.11 13.31 -21.62
C GLY A 325 15.35 12.61 -21.06
N SER A 326 16.33 12.40 -21.95
CA SER A 326 17.51 11.54 -21.75
C SER A 326 18.31 11.83 -20.47
N PHE A 327 18.94 10.79 -19.92
CA PHE A 327 19.74 10.81 -18.70
C PHE A 327 21.20 11.20 -18.95
N GLY A 328 21.44 12.46 -19.31
CA GLY A 328 22.77 13.04 -19.11
C GLY A 328 22.86 13.64 -17.70
N THR A 329 24.03 13.55 -17.08
CA THR A 329 24.29 14.18 -15.78
C THR A 329 25.13 15.43 -15.94
N ILE A 330 24.82 16.46 -15.17
CA ILE A 330 25.74 17.59 -14.95
C ILE A 330 26.63 17.22 -13.77
N PRO A 331 27.96 17.26 -13.94
CA PRO A 331 28.86 17.01 -12.83
C PRO A 331 28.64 17.99 -11.68
N THR A 332 28.45 17.45 -10.48
CA THR A 332 28.34 18.20 -9.24
C THR A 332 29.56 17.88 -8.36
N THR A 333 30.07 18.85 -7.62
CA THR A 333 31.19 18.62 -6.71
C THR A 333 30.68 18.19 -5.33
N PRO A 334 31.14 17.04 -4.80
CA PRO A 334 30.81 16.62 -3.44
C PRO A 334 31.24 17.64 -2.40
N ARG A 335 30.42 17.84 -1.38
CA ARG A 335 30.64 18.81 -0.31
C ARG A 335 30.03 18.35 1.01
N THR A 336 30.33 19.07 2.09
CA THR A 336 29.77 18.84 3.42
C THR A 336 29.32 20.16 4.04
N ASN A 337 28.35 20.09 4.95
CA ASN A 337 27.96 21.18 5.87
C ASN A 337 28.59 20.99 7.27
N SER A 338 29.56 20.08 7.41
CA SER A 338 30.22 19.69 8.67
C SER A 338 29.30 19.03 9.72
N SER A 339 28.09 18.61 9.34
CA SER A 339 27.19 17.83 10.20
C SER A 339 27.50 16.34 10.12
N THR A 340 27.30 15.61 11.22
CA THR A 340 27.55 14.16 11.33
C THR A 340 26.33 13.31 10.97
N GLY A 341 25.16 13.92 10.77
CA GLY A 341 23.90 13.21 10.55
C GLY A 341 22.94 13.94 9.63
N SER A 342 23.46 14.83 8.77
CA SER A 342 22.66 15.47 7.74
C SER A 342 23.52 16.08 6.64
N PHE A 343 23.18 15.82 5.38
CA PHE A 343 23.68 16.57 4.23
C PHE A 343 22.65 17.61 3.76
N THR A 344 23.10 18.83 3.46
CA THR A 344 22.24 19.89 2.89
C THR A 344 22.44 19.99 1.39
N SER A 345 21.43 19.55 0.63
CA SER A 345 21.44 19.63 -0.83
C SER A 345 21.15 21.03 -1.36
N ASN A 346 21.74 21.37 -2.50
CA ASN A 346 21.49 22.58 -3.29
C ASN A 346 20.57 22.21 -4.45
N PHE A 347 19.27 22.14 -4.18
CA PHE A 347 18.29 21.81 -5.21
C PHE A 347 18.28 22.90 -6.30
N VAL A 348 18.41 22.49 -7.56
CA VAL A 348 18.35 23.38 -8.73
C VAL A 348 17.40 22.81 -9.77
N TRP A 349 16.73 23.70 -10.51
CA TRP A 349 15.81 23.30 -11.57
C TRP A 349 15.83 24.29 -12.73
N ASN A 350 16.93 24.30 -13.48
CA ASN A 350 17.12 25.23 -14.60
C ASN A 350 18.05 24.63 -15.67
N PRO A 351 18.05 25.14 -16.92
CA PRO A 351 18.85 24.56 -18.00
C PRO A 351 20.37 24.75 -17.88
N TYR A 352 20.85 25.63 -16.98
CA TYR A 352 22.28 25.93 -16.83
C TYR A 352 22.93 25.03 -15.76
N ASP A 353 22.31 24.94 -14.60
CA ASP A 353 22.80 24.13 -13.45
C ASP A 353 22.24 22.70 -13.46
N GLY A 354 21.20 22.47 -14.27
CA GLY A 354 20.50 21.22 -14.43
C GLY A 354 19.24 21.10 -13.59
N TYR A 355 18.66 19.91 -13.66
CA TYR A 355 17.42 19.55 -12.98
C TYR A 355 17.75 18.50 -11.92
N THR A 356 17.69 18.86 -10.64
CA THR A 356 18.03 17.94 -9.55
C THR A 356 17.03 16.78 -9.51
N THR A 357 17.48 15.59 -9.93
CA THR A 357 16.72 14.33 -9.93
C THR A 357 17.27 13.35 -8.90
N GLY A 358 18.04 13.82 -7.92
CA GLY A 358 18.44 13.00 -6.80
C GLY A 358 19.57 13.60 -5.99
N ILE A 359 19.93 12.89 -4.93
CA ILE A 359 21.09 13.19 -4.09
C ILE A 359 21.82 11.90 -3.75
N ALA A 360 23.12 12.01 -3.53
CA ALA A 360 23.93 10.96 -2.94
C ALA A 360 24.72 11.53 -1.76
N HIS A 361 24.75 10.85 -0.62
CA HIS A 361 25.55 11.27 0.53
C HIS A 361 26.06 10.08 1.36
N GLY A 362 27.01 10.33 2.26
CA GLY A 362 27.64 9.28 3.07
C GLY A 362 27.12 9.29 4.51
N HIS A 363 26.97 8.09 5.09
CA HIS A 363 26.58 7.88 6.49
C HIS A 363 27.80 7.44 7.30
N PRO A 364 28.49 8.34 8.02
CA PRO A 364 29.75 8.03 8.72
C PRO A 364 29.60 6.95 9.81
N GLY A 365 28.41 6.81 10.39
CA GLY A 365 28.11 5.79 11.40
C GLY A 365 27.87 4.38 10.84
N GLY A 366 27.93 4.18 9.52
CA GLY A 366 27.61 2.90 8.88
C GLY A 366 26.13 2.52 8.93
N THR A 367 25.26 3.42 9.39
CA THR A 367 23.81 3.20 9.44
C THR A 367 23.21 3.27 8.04
N GLY A 368 22.21 2.44 7.74
CA GLY A 368 21.47 2.51 6.48
C GLY A 368 20.68 3.82 6.33
N PRO A 369 19.94 4.00 5.24
CA PRO A 369 19.06 5.16 5.06
C PRO A 369 18.03 5.30 6.20
N SER A 370 17.75 6.54 6.55
CA SER A 370 16.82 6.97 7.59
C SER A 370 15.48 7.44 6.99
N PRO A 371 14.45 7.70 7.83
CA PRO A 371 13.22 8.32 7.36
C PRO A 371 13.43 9.70 6.70
N ALA A 372 14.38 10.50 7.19
CA ALA A 372 14.66 11.81 6.63
C ALA A 372 15.15 11.71 5.17
N ASP A 373 15.96 10.69 4.87
CA ASP A 373 16.45 10.41 3.51
C ASP A 373 15.28 10.07 2.58
N ALA A 374 14.36 9.21 3.04
CA ALA A 374 13.19 8.84 2.26
C ALA A 374 12.19 10.01 2.07
N PHE A 375 12.17 10.98 2.98
CA PHE A 375 11.27 12.14 2.89
C PHE A 375 11.88 13.33 2.17
N TRP A 376 13.21 13.36 1.94
CA TRP A 376 13.86 14.43 1.18
C TRP A 376 13.18 14.73 -0.17
N PRO A 377 12.75 13.75 -0.99
CA PRO A 377 12.05 14.04 -2.24
C PRO A 377 10.79 14.88 -2.07
N ILE A 378 10.04 14.68 -0.98
CA ILE A 378 8.80 15.43 -0.72
C ILE A 378 9.10 16.91 -0.48
N THR A 379 10.20 17.21 0.23
CA THR A 379 10.54 18.59 0.61
C THR A 379 10.78 19.51 -0.59
N ASN A 380 11.10 18.94 -1.75
CA ASN A 380 11.38 19.68 -2.97
C ASN A 380 10.18 19.78 -3.93
N LEU A 381 9.07 19.07 -3.68
CA LEU A 381 7.90 19.08 -4.59
C LEU A 381 7.29 20.46 -4.79
N ASN A 382 7.43 21.35 -3.81
CA ASN A 382 6.92 22.71 -3.85
C ASN A 382 8.01 23.73 -4.23
N ASN A 383 9.18 23.29 -4.71
CA ASN A 383 10.20 24.20 -5.18
C ASN A 383 9.63 25.09 -6.31
N PRO A 384 9.75 26.44 -6.23
CA PRO A 384 9.10 27.33 -7.19
C PRO A 384 9.52 27.08 -8.64
N ASP A 385 10.80 26.80 -8.90
CA ASP A 385 11.32 26.59 -10.26
C ASP A 385 10.81 25.26 -10.84
N LEU A 386 10.77 24.20 -10.02
CA LEU A 386 10.19 22.91 -10.37
C LEU A 386 8.70 23.04 -10.74
N VAL A 387 7.93 23.74 -9.92
CA VAL A 387 6.49 23.93 -10.12
C VAL A 387 6.24 24.81 -11.35
N ALA A 388 6.96 25.92 -11.48
CA ALA A 388 6.82 26.84 -12.60
C ALA A 388 7.14 26.20 -13.95
N SER A 389 8.07 25.23 -13.99
CA SER A 389 8.39 24.51 -15.22
C SER A 389 7.39 23.41 -15.59
N GLY A 390 6.45 23.05 -14.71
CA GLY A 390 5.66 21.82 -14.84
C GLY A 390 6.47 20.53 -14.64
N GLY A 391 7.61 20.61 -13.95
CA GLY A 391 8.59 19.52 -13.79
C GLY A 391 8.22 18.46 -12.79
N THR A 392 7.17 18.67 -12.00
CA THR A 392 6.81 17.83 -10.86
C THR A 392 6.65 16.36 -11.23
N ASN A 393 6.01 16.04 -12.36
CA ASN A 393 5.80 14.64 -12.76
C ASN A 393 7.11 13.96 -13.16
N PHE A 394 7.96 14.63 -13.95
CA PHE A 394 9.28 14.10 -14.28
C PHE A 394 10.15 13.92 -13.03
N TYR A 395 10.14 14.88 -12.10
CA TYR A 395 10.83 14.75 -10.82
C TYR A 395 10.33 13.55 -10.02
N LYS A 396 9.01 13.37 -9.89
CA LYS A 396 8.41 12.20 -9.23
C LYS A 396 8.82 10.86 -9.85
N GLU A 397 9.01 10.85 -11.16
CA GLU A 397 9.44 9.66 -11.92
C GLU A 397 10.93 9.36 -11.79
N THR A 398 11.76 10.38 -11.61
CA THR A 398 13.22 10.23 -11.71
C THR A 398 13.98 10.36 -10.40
N VAL A 399 13.37 10.97 -9.37
CA VAL A 399 14.05 11.27 -8.12
C VAL A 399 14.55 10.01 -7.41
N THR A 400 15.83 10.02 -7.01
CA THR A 400 16.42 8.98 -6.16
C THR A 400 17.20 9.58 -5.00
N VAL A 401 17.34 8.83 -3.91
CA VAL A 401 18.20 9.21 -2.77
C VAL A 401 19.15 8.06 -2.50
N THR A 402 20.44 8.32 -2.63
CA THR A 402 21.50 7.33 -2.38
C THR A 402 22.25 7.65 -1.10
N THR A 403 22.44 6.65 -0.25
CA THR A 403 23.36 6.72 0.89
C THR A 403 24.51 5.74 0.69
N TYR A 404 25.70 6.13 1.13
CA TYR A 404 26.90 5.28 1.10
C TYR A 404 27.44 5.06 2.51
N LEU A 405 27.75 3.81 2.83
CA LEU A 405 28.39 3.43 4.08
C LEU A 405 29.92 3.53 3.97
N PRO A 406 30.66 3.55 5.10
CA PRO A 406 32.12 3.63 5.10
C PRO A 406 32.82 2.45 4.42
N ASP A 407 32.18 1.28 4.37
CA ASP A 407 32.67 0.10 3.64
C ASP A 407 32.44 0.17 2.12
N GLY A 408 31.74 1.22 1.65
CA GLY A 408 31.38 1.43 0.25
C GLY A 408 30.07 0.74 -0.18
N THR A 409 29.35 0.11 0.74
CA THR A 409 27.96 -0.35 0.51
C THR A 409 27.10 0.87 0.18
N GLY A 410 26.29 0.76 -0.88
CA GLY A 410 25.34 1.80 -1.28
C GLY A 410 23.89 1.36 -1.10
N TYR A 411 23.02 2.25 -0.65
CA TYR A 411 21.58 2.05 -0.65
C TYR A 411 20.91 3.17 -1.43
N LEU A 412 20.02 2.83 -2.34
CA LEU A 412 19.27 3.78 -3.15
C LEU A 412 17.79 3.63 -2.87
N ILE A 413 17.12 4.74 -2.57
CA ILE A 413 15.68 4.84 -2.34
C ILE A 413 15.02 5.44 -3.58
N GLU A 414 13.94 4.81 -4.03
CA GLU A 414 12.98 5.39 -4.97
C GLU A 414 11.60 5.47 -4.33
N VAL A 415 10.83 6.47 -4.76
CA VAL A 415 9.44 6.61 -4.34
C VAL A 415 8.53 5.83 -5.28
N GLU A 416 7.87 4.81 -4.74
CA GLU A 416 6.88 4.00 -5.47
C GLU A 416 5.48 4.61 -5.33
N ASN A 417 5.07 4.96 -4.11
CA ASN A 417 3.75 5.52 -3.83
C ASN A 417 3.86 6.88 -3.13
N TRP A 418 3.79 7.96 -3.91
CA TRP A 418 3.85 9.34 -3.42
C TRP A 418 2.76 9.68 -2.42
N GLN A 419 1.55 9.13 -2.58
CA GLN A 419 0.45 9.40 -1.65
C GLN A 419 0.72 8.77 -0.28
N THR A 420 1.14 7.50 -0.26
CA THR A 420 1.51 6.82 0.99
C THR A 420 2.72 7.49 1.64
N LEU A 421 3.75 7.83 0.87
CA LEU A 421 4.94 8.50 1.40
C LEU A 421 4.59 9.86 1.99
N MET A 422 3.70 10.63 1.35
CA MET A 422 3.22 11.91 1.87
C MET A 422 2.46 11.73 3.19
N ALA A 423 1.61 10.71 3.31
CA ALA A 423 0.89 10.42 4.56
C ALA A 423 1.85 10.05 5.71
N GLU A 424 2.87 9.24 5.42
CA GLU A 424 3.93 8.92 6.36
C GLU A 424 4.75 10.16 6.74
N TYR A 425 5.03 11.04 5.77
CA TYR A 425 5.73 12.29 6.02
C TYR A 425 4.93 13.25 6.93
N GLN A 426 3.61 13.34 6.76
CA GLN A 426 2.76 14.12 7.69
C GLN A 426 2.79 13.54 9.11
N THR A 427 2.81 12.21 9.23
CA THR A 427 2.97 11.53 10.52
C THR A 427 4.33 11.88 11.14
N TYR A 428 5.40 11.84 10.35
CA TYR A 428 6.74 12.27 10.75
C TYR A 428 6.75 13.73 11.23
N LEU A 429 6.20 14.66 10.46
CA LEU A 429 6.15 16.09 10.83
C LEU A 429 5.38 16.35 12.13
N SER A 430 4.34 15.56 12.42
CA SER A 430 3.57 15.72 13.65
C SER A 430 4.36 15.40 14.93
N ASN A 431 5.32 14.45 14.85
CA ASN A 431 6.21 14.11 15.96
C ASN A 431 7.48 13.39 15.46
N PRO A 432 8.49 14.14 14.98
CA PRO A 432 9.70 13.56 14.39
C PRO A 432 10.45 12.65 15.37
N THR A 433 10.53 13.04 16.64
CA THR A 433 11.18 12.26 17.69
C THR A 433 10.53 10.90 17.89
N ALA A 434 9.20 10.84 18.00
CA ALA A 434 8.50 9.56 18.16
C ALA A 434 8.64 8.68 16.91
N TYR A 435 8.58 9.27 15.72
CA TYR A 435 8.76 8.54 14.46
C TYR A 435 10.16 7.93 14.36
N ASN A 436 11.19 8.71 14.69
CA ASN A 436 12.58 8.27 14.71
C ASN A 436 12.83 7.20 15.79
N ASN A 437 12.27 7.35 16.98
CA ASN A 437 12.36 6.32 18.03
C ASN A 437 11.71 5.01 17.59
N SER A 438 10.57 5.08 16.88
CA SER A 438 9.94 3.89 16.29
C SER A 438 10.83 3.25 15.23
N TYR A 439 11.46 4.04 14.36
CA TYR A 439 12.43 3.54 13.38
C TYR A 439 13.63 2.85 14.05
N ILE A 440 14.23 3.48 15.07
CA ILE A 440 15.35 2.91 15.83
C ILE A 440 14.93 1.60 16.51
N SER A 441 13.72 1.55 17.09
CA SER A 441 13.20 0.33 17.71
C SER A 441 13.05 -0.81 16.70
N GLU A 442 12.57 -0.55 15.47
CA GLU A 442 12.50 -1.55 14.40
C GLU A 442 13.89 -2.05 14.00
N ALA A 443 14.89 -1.17 13.89
CA ALA A 443 16.26 -1.56 13.59
C ALA A 443 16.87 -2.44 14.70
N GLN A 444 16.64 -2.08 15.98
CA GLN A 444 17.08 -2.89 17.12
C GLN A 444 16.41 -4.26 17.13
N ASN A 445 15.12 -4.34 16.81
CA ASN A 445 14.40 -5.62 16.70
C ASN A 445 15.02 -6.52 15.63
N TYR A 446 15.41 -5.95 14.48
CA TYR A 446 16.14 -6.69 13.44
C TYR A 446 17.47 -7.24 13.96
N MET A 447 18.28 -6.39 14.61
CA MET A 447 19.59 -6.81 15.14
C MET A 447 19.46 -7.94 16.16
N LEU A 448 18.49 -7.83 17.07
CA LEU A 448 18.21 -8.86 18.09
C LEU A 448 17.74 -10.17 17.46
N ALA A 449 16.80 -10.12 16.53
CA ALA A 449 16.24 -11.31 15.90
C ALA A 449 17.25 -12.09 15.05
N ASN A 450 18.26 -11.41 14.49
CA ASN A 450 19.28 -12.01 13.64
C ASN A 450 20.63 -12.20 14.35
N ASN A 451 20.75 -11.81 15.62
CA ASN A 451 22.05 -11.74 16.32
C ASN A 451 23.12 -11.01 15.49
N SER A 452 22.73 -9.89 14.86
CA SER A 452 23.55 -9.14 13.90
C SER A 452 24.03 -7.82 14.48
N SER A 453 25.24 -7.42 14.10
CA SER A 453 25.82 -6.09 14.37
C SER A 453 25.75 -5.16 13.15
N ASP A 454 25.14 -5.60 12.05
CA ASP A 454 25.03 -4.82 10.80
C ASP A 454 23.95 -3.73 10.94
N VAL A 455 24.36 -2.56 11.40
CA VAL A 455 23.50 -1.38 11.55
C VAL A 455 23.05 -0.80 10.19
N GLY A 456 23.78 -1.10 9.12
CA GLY A 456 23.44 -0.75 7.74
C GLY A 456 22.15 -1.44 7.31
N GLN A 457 22.20 -2.78 7.34
CA GLN A 457 21.08 -3.62 6.98
C GLN A 457 19.89 -3.48 7.95
N ALA A 458 20.16 -3.28 9.24
CA ALA A 458 19.11 -3.01 10.23
C ALA A 458 18.32 -1.72 9.92
N GLY A 459 19.02 -0.65 9.53
CA GLY A 459 18.39 0.61 9.12
C GLY A 459 17.51 0.46 7.88
N VAL A 460 17.97 -0.30 6.88
CA VAL A 460 17.18 -0.62 5.68
C VAL A 460 15.93 -1.42 6.04
N TRP A 461 16.07 -2.47 6.87
CA TRP A 461 14.93 -3.28 7.30
C TRP A 461 13.89 -2.43 8.04
N ALA A 462 14.34 -1.55 8.93
CA ALA A 462 13.47 -0.63 9.68
C ALA A 462 12.73 0.33 8.75
N LEU A 463 13.43 0.92 7.77
CA LEU A 463 12.83 1.81 6.79
C LEU A 463 11.75 1.10 5.96
N MET A 464 12.05 -0.10 5.45
CA MET A 464 11.07 -0.91 4.70
C MET A 464 9.89 -1.34 5.58
N SER A 465 10.10 -1.53 6.87
CA SER A 465 9.03 -1.89 7.81
C SER A 465 8.07 -0.74 8.06
N LYS A 466 8.57 0.50 8.08
CA LYS A 466 7.76 1.70 8.30
C LYS A 466 7.11 2.21 7.03
N LEU A 467 7.87 2.28 5.95
CA LEU A 467 7.41 2.89 4.70
C LEU A 467 6.78 1.88 3.74
N GLY A 468 6.97 0.58 3.95
CA GLY A 468 6.28 -0.48 3.20
C GLY A 468 6.44 -0.31 1.69
N ASN A 469 5.32 -0.26 0.98
CA ASN A 469 5.24 -0.06 -0.46
C ASN A 469 5.33 1.42 -0.91
N ALA A 470 5.56 2.36 0.02
CA ALA A 470 5.78 3.77 -0.33
C ALA A 470 7.11 3.97 -1.05
N VAL A 471 8.11 3.13 -0.74
CA VAL A 471 9.45 3.20 -1.32
C VAL A 471 9.92 1.84 -1.82
N GLN A 472 10.79 1.85 -2.83
CA GLN A 472 11.60 0.70 -3.22
C GLN A 472 13.05 1.02 -2.86
N ILE A 473 13.74 0.05 -2.25
CA ILE A 473 15.15 0.18 -1.90
C ILE A 473 15.97 -0.75 -2.80
N PHE A 474 17.14 -0.27 -3.22
CA PHE A 474 18.15 -1.05 -3.92
C PHE A 474 19.45 -1.03 -3.12
N LYS A 475 20.23 -2.10 -3.21
CA LYS A 475 21.54 -2.24 -2.56
C LYS A 475 22.65 -2.41 -3.61
N SER A 476 23.76 -1.73 -3.39
CA SER A 476 25.02 -1.98 -4.07
C SER A 476 26.05 -2.51 -3.07
N GLU A 477 26.73 -3.59 -3.44
CA GLU A 477 27.81 -4.15 -2.62
C GLU A 477 29.06 -3.24 -2.64
N PRO A 478 29.95 -3.35 -1.63
CA PRO A 478 31.24 -2.65 -1.63
C PRO A 478 31.98 -2.75 -2.96
N GLY A 479 32.40 -1.60 -3.50
CA GLY A 479 33.11 -1.50 -4.78
C GLY A 479 32.26 -1.69 -6.05
N SER A 480 30.96 -2.00 -5.93
CA SER A 480 30.05 -2.14 -7.07
C SER A 480 29.36 -0.81 -7.41
N ASN A 481 29.05 -0.59 -8.69
CA ASN A 481 28.16 0.50 -9.13
C ASN A 481 26.77 -0.01 -9.52
N SER A 482 26.53 -1.32 -9.42
CA SER A 482 25.21 -1.90 -9.70
C SER A 482 24.36 -1.95 -8.44
N PHE A 483 23.11 -1.54 -8.59
CA PHE A 483 22.11 -1.53 -7.53
C PHE A 483 21.07 -2.62 -7.80
N VAL A 484 20.97 -3.58 -6.89
CA VAL A 484 20.02 -4.69 -6.95
C VAL A 484 18.83 -4.37 -6.06
N PRO A 485 17.57 -4.54 -6.52
CA PRO A 485 16.42 -4.33 -5.64
C PRO A 485 16.51 -5.23 -4.43
N VAL A 486 16.13 -4.73 -3.25
CA VAL A 486 16.03 -5.55 -2.04
C VAL A 486 14.57 -5.73 -1.64
N GLU A 487 14.31 -6.86 -0.99
CA GLU A 487 13.03 -7.17 -0.39
C GLU A 487 13.20 -7.62 1.05
N LYS A 488 12.13 -7.42 1.82
CA LYS A 488 12.03 -7.92 3.19
C LYS A 488 11.38 -9.31 3.16
N ILE A 489 12.12 -10.34 3.58
CA ILE A 489 11.57 -11.68 3.81
C ILE A 489 11.70 -12.01 5.29
N GLY A 490 10.59 -11.86 6.02
CA GLY A 490 10.61 -12.02 7.48
C GLY A 490 11.56 -11.03 8.14
N PHE A 491 12.62 -11.53 8.75
CA PHE A 491 13.62 -10.77 9.49
C PHE A 491 14.91 -10.55 8.70
N THR A 492 14.92 -10.79 7.40
CA THR A 492 16.08 -10.53 6.55
C THR A 492 15.77 -9.47 5.50
N VAL A 493 16.82 -8.77 5.07
CA VAL A 493 16.83 -7.97 3.84
C VAL A 493 17.68 -8.72 2.85
N GLN A 494 17.10 -9.14 1.73
CA GLN A 494 17.80 -9.90 0.71
C GLN A 494 17.63 -9.27 -0.66
N GLY A 495 18.56 -9.56 -1.57
CA GLY A 495 18.40 -9.20 -2.97
C GLY A 495 17.15 -9.86 -3.54
N LYS A 496 16.26 -9.05 -4.11
CA LYS A 496 15.10 -9.52 -4.85
C LYS A 496 15.59 -9.95 -6.23
N PRO A 497 15.52 -11.24 -6.58
CA PRO A 497 16.03 -11.68 -7.86
C PRO A 497 15.17 -11.08 -8.99
N CYS A 498 15.85 -10.70 -10.06
CA CYS A 498 15.19 -10.32 -11.29
C CYS A 498 14.86 -11.56 -12.12
N TYR A 499 13.67 -12.12 -11.89
CA TYR A 499 13.12 -13.18 -12.72
C TYR A 499 12.34 -12.54 -13.88
N TYR A 500 12.81 -12.79 -15.11
CA TYR A 500 12.15 -12.43 -16.36
C TYR A 500 11.04 -13.42 -16.70
#